data_AF-A0A929XBQ5-F1
#
_entry.id   AF-A0A929XBQ5-F1
#
_cell.length_a   1.000
_cell.length_b   1.000
_cell.length_c   1.000
_cell.angle_alpha   90.00
_cell.angle_beta   90.00
_cell.angle_gamma   90.00
#
_symmetry.space_group_name_H-M   'P 1'
#
loop_
_entity.id
_entity.type
_entity.pdbx_description
1 polymer ?
#
loop_
_entity_poly.entity_id
_entity_poly.type
_entity_poly.pdbx_seq_one_letter_code
_entity_poly.pdbx_strand_id
1 'polypeptide(L)'
;MEISAQMVKELRESTGAGMMDCKKALVETDGDMDKAVDLLREKGLGKAAKKADRLASEGLVSVEVGADHKIATISEINSET
;
A
#
# COMPACT_ATOMS: atom_id res chain seq x y z
N MET A 1 24.79 1.95 10.44
CA MET A 1 24.02 2.96 11.20
C MET A 1 23.06 2.25 12.13
N GLU A 2 22.80 2.81 13.31
CA GLU A 2 21.79 2.26 14.22
C GLU A 2 20.42 2.80 13.80
N ILE A 3 19.57 1.94 13.23
CA ILE A 3 18.20 2.32 12.85
C ILE A 3 17.38 2.47 14.14
N SER A 4 17.01 3.72 14.47
CA SER A 4 16.24 4.01 15.67
C SER A 4 14.78 3.56 15.54
N ALA A 5 14.15 3.25 16.66
CA ALA A 5 12.72 2.93 16.70
C ALA A 5 11.84 4.09 16.19
N GLN A 6 12.30 5.34 16.38
CA GLN A 6 11.60 6.54 15.91
C GLN A 6 11.57 6.61 14.38
N MET A 7 12.69 6.31 13.71
CA MET A 7 12.74 6.30 12.24
C MET A 7 11.82 5.23 11.64
N VAL A 8 11.78 4.04 12.25
CA VAL A 8 10.87 2.97 11.82
C VAL A 8 9.41 3.38 11.98
N LYS A 9 9.08 4.05 13.10
CA LYS A 9 7.74 4.57 13.35
C LYS A 9 7.34 5.62 12.32
N GLU A 10 8.22 6.59 12.04
CA GLU A 10 7.99 7.65 11.07
C GLU A 10 7.75 7.11 9.66
N LEU A 11 8.58 6.16 9.22
CA LEU A 11 8.42 5.52 7.91
C LEU A 11 7.12 4.71 7.81
N ARG A 12 6.70 4.07 8.90
CA ARG A 12 5.41 3.36 8.95
C ARG A 12 4.23 4.33 8.86
N GLU A 13 4.29 5.46 9.56
CA GLU A 13 3.23 6.46 9.54
C GLU A 13 3.07 7.10 8.15
N SER A 14 4.17 7.31 7.42
CA SER A 14 4.12 7.87 6.06
C SER A 14 3.68 6.88 4.98
N THR A 15 4.05 5.60 5.12
CA THR A 15 3.80 4.59 4.06
C THR A 15 2.65 3.64 4.35
N GLY A 16 2.25 3.48 5.61
CA GLY A 16 1.32 2.44 6.06
C GLY A 16 1.89 1.01 6.02
N ALA A 17 3.17 0.83 5.70
CA ALA A 17 3.79 -0.50 5.61
C ALA A 17 3.96 -1.16 6.99
N GLY A 18 4.15 -2.49 6.99
CA GLY A 18 4.38 -3.25 8.22
C GLY A 18 5.65 -2.82 8.95
N MET A 19 5.63 -2.84 10.29
CA MET A 19 6.76 -2.39 11.14
C MET A 19 8.10 -3.04 10.77
N MET A 20 8.08 -4.35 10.49
CA MET A 20 9.28 -5.10 10.10
C MET A 20 9.75 -4.81 8.68
N ASP A 21 8.82 -4.54 7.75
CA ASP A 21 9.18 -4.14 6.39
C ASP A 21 9.85 -2.76 6.41
N CYS A 22 9.35 -1.82 7.21
CA CYS A 22 9.94 -0.49 7.41
C CYS A 22 11.36 -0.59 7.98
N LYS A 23 11.57 -1.40 9.02
CA LYS A 23 12.91 -1.61 9.60
C LYS A 23 13.87 -2.21 8.58
N LYS A 24 13.45 -3.22 7.83
CA LYS A 24 14.29 -3.84 6.78
C LYS A 24 14.63 -2.85 5.67
N ALA A 25 13.65 -2.07 5.21
CA ALA A 25 13.87 -1.05 4.20
C ALA A 25 14.91 -0.03 4.65
N LEU A 26 14.79 0.48 5.88
CA LEU A 26 15.77 1.42 6.45
C LEU A 26 17.17 0.79 6.62
N VAL A 27 17.27 -0.50 6.92
CA VAL A 27 18.56 -1.18 6.96
C VAL A 27 19.16 -1.32 5.56
N GLU A 28 18.36 -1.66 4.56
CA GLU A 28 18.80 -1.82 3.16
C GLU A 28 19.15 -0.50 2.48
N THR A 29 18.61 0.62 2.96
CA THR A 29 18.86 1.97 2.43
C THR A 29 19.77 2.81 3.32
N ASP A 30 20.45 2.18 4.29
CA ASP A 30 21.36 2.86 5.23
C ASP A 30 20.72 4.04 5.98
N GLY A 31 19.43 3.95 6.29
CA GLY A 31 18.67 4.98 6.99
C GLY A 31 18.15 6.12 6.12
N ASP A 32 18.33 6.06 4.81
CA ASP A 32 17.76 7.01 3.86
C ASP A 32 16.24 6.80 3.74
N MET A 33 15.47 7.79 4.20
CA MET A 33 14.01 7.73 4.28
C MET A 33 13.36 7.71 2.89
N ASP A 34 13.83 8.55 1.97
CA ASP A 34 13.25 8.65 0.63
C ASP A 34 13.49 7.36 -0.15
N LYS A 35 14.72 6.83 -0.09
CA LYS A 35 15.03 5.52 -0.68
C LYS A 35 14.24 4.39 -0.02
N ALA A 36 14.02 4.45 1.30
CA ALA A 36 13.25 3.43 2.01
C ALA A 36 11.77 3.43 1.57
N VAL A 37 11.19 4.61 1.33
CA VAL A 37 9.82 4.75 0.78
C VAL A 37 9.75 4.13 -0.61
N ASP A 38 10.69 4.45 -1.48
CA ASP A 38 10.71 3.91 -2.85
C ASP A 38 10.89 2.38 -2.86
N LEU A 39 11.79 1.87 -2.03
CA LEU A 39 12.00 0.43 -1.86
C LEU A 39 10.75 -0.29 -1.34
N LEU A 40 10.03 0.32 -0.38
CA LEU A 40 8.77 -0.22 0.13
C LEU A 40 7.68 -0.23 -0.94
N ARG A 41 7.62 0.80 -1.79
CA ARG A 41 6.67 0.87 -2.91
C ARG A 41 6.95 -0.23 -3.93
N GLU A 42 8.21 -0.41 -4.34
CA GLU A 42 8.62 -1.47 -5.26
C GLU A 42 8.30 -2.87 -4.70
N LYS A 43 8.68 -3.13 -3.44
CA LYS A 43 8.35 -4.40 -2.76
C LYS A 43 6.84 -4.61 -2.61
N GLY A 44 6.07 -3.54 -2.39
CA GLY A 44 4.61 -3.55 -2.32
C GLY A 44 3.98 -4.04 -3.62
N LEU A 45 4.45 -3.54 -4.76
CA LEU A 45 3.99 -4.00 -6.09
C LEU A 45 4.27 -5.49 -6.30
N GLY A 46 5.46 -5.96 -5.90
CA GLY A 46 5.80 -7.39 -5.98
C GLY A 46 4.92 -8.27 -5.08
N LYS A 47 4.58 -7.80 -3.88
CA LYS A 47 3.64 -8.51 -2.98
C LYS A 47 2.23 -8.54 -3.57
N ALA A 48 1.76 -7.45 -4.19
CA ALA A 48 0.46 -7.39 -4.85
C ALA A 48 0.38 -8.38 -6.02
N ALA A 49 1.40 -8.43 -6.88
CA ALA A 49 1.47 -9.38 -7.99
C ALA A 49 1.34 -10.84 -7.52
N LYS A 50 1.98 -11.21 -6.40
CA LYS A 50 1.86 -12.56 -5.81
C LYS A 50 0.48 -12.89 -5.25
N LYS A 51 -0.35 -11.88 -5.01
CA LYS A 51 -1.73 -12.06 -4.52
C LYS A 51 -2.76 -12.01 -5.65
N ALA A 52 -2.37 -11.65 -6.88
CA ALA A 52 -3.30 -11.45 -7.98
C ALA A 52 -4.08 -12.72 -8.36
N ASP A 53 -3.50 -13.91 -8.14
CA ASP A 53 -4.16 -15.19 -8.44
C ASP A 53 -5.12 -15.66 -7.34
N ARG A 54 -5.26 -14.90 -6.24
CA ARG A 54 -6.16 -15.28 -5.15
C ARG A 54 -7.59 -14.94 -5.51
N LEU A 55 -8.51 -15.82 -5.11
CA LEU A 55 -9.94 -15.59 -5.29
C LEU A 55 -10.41 -14.47 -4.36
N ALA A 56 -10.84 -13.34 -4.96
CA ALA A 56 -11.49 -12.23 -4.27
C ALA A 56 -12.98 -12.20 -4.64
N SER A 57 -13.82 -12.89 -3.86
CA SER A 57 -15.26 -13.02 -4.11
C SER A 57 -16.13 -12.09 -3.25
N GLU A 58 -15.52 -11.39 -2.30
CA GLU A 58 -16.19 -10.38 -1.49
C GLU A 58 -15.89 -8.99 -2.04
N GLY A 59 -16.50 -7.93 -1.49
CA GLY A 59 -16.22 -6.56 -1.91
C GLY A 59 -17.42 -5.62 -1.84
N LEU A 60 -17.31 -4.50 -2.57
CA LEU A 60 -18.32 -3.45 -2.61
C LEU A 60 -18.54 -2.96 -4.04
N VAL A 61 -19.79 -2.59 -4.32
CA VAL A 61 -20.18 -1.88 -5.54
C VAL A 61 -20.53 -0.45 -5.17
N SER A 62 -19.95 0.50 -5.89
CA SER A 62 -20.25 1.93 -5.78
C SER A 62 -20.84 2.46 -7.07
N VAL A 63 -21.83 3.33 -6.95
CA VAL A 63 -22.47 4.00 -8.08
C VAL A 63 -22.37 5.49 -7.87
N GLU A 64 -21.76 6.19 -8.82
CA GLU A 64 -21.69 7.65 -8.84
C GLU A 64 -22.55 8.16 -10.00
N VAL A 65 -23.46 9.07 -9.71
CA VAL A 65 -24.31 9.71 -10.72
C VAL A 65 -23.86 11.15 -10.87
N GLY A 66 -23.58 11.57 -12.11
CA GLY A 66 -23.20 12.94 -12.41
C GLY A 66 -24.28 13.92 -11.94
N ALA A 67 -23.87 15.12 -11.54
CA ALA A 67 -24.77 16.12 -10.95
C ALA A 67 -25.96 16.50 -11.86
N ASP A 68 -25.80 16.35 -13.18
CA ASP A 68 -26.85 16.60 -14.17
C ASP A 68 -27.73 15.38 -14.47
N HIS A 69 -27.48 14.25 -13.80
CA HIS A 69 -28.17 12.96 -13.91
C HIS A 69 -28.14 12.32 -15.30
N LYS A 70 -27.20 12.73 -16.18
CA LYS A 70 -27.10 12.19 -17.55
C LYS A 70 -26.07 11.07 -17.70
N ILE A 71 -25.13 10.98 -16.77
CA ILE A 71 -24.04 10.00 -16.78
C ILE A 71 -23.99 9.34 -15.41
N ALA A 72 -23.78 8.02 -15.38
CA ALA A 72 -23.49 7.28 -14.17
C ALA A 72 -22.29 6.36 -14.40
N THR A 73 -21.49 6.17 -13.35
CA THR A 73 -20.39 5.22 -13.31
C THR A 73 -20.66 4.19 -12.23
N ILE A 74 -20.45 2.91 -12.55
CA ILE A 74 -20.52 1.80 -11.60
C ILE A 74 -19.12 1.22 -11.48
N SER A 75 -18.63 1.09 -10.25
CA SER A 75 -17.34 0.50 -9.93
C SER A 75 -17.52 -0.63 -8.93
N GLU A 76 -17.03 -1.82 -9.28
CA GLU A 76 -16.93 -2.97 -8.37
C GLU A 76 -15.47 -3.10 -7.91
N ILE A 77 -15.27 -3.20 -6.61
CA ILE A 77 -13.96 -3.45 -6.00
C ILE A 77 -14.07 -4.72 -5.18
N ASN A 78 -13.39 -5.78 -5.63
CA ASN A 78 -13.39 -7.07 -4.93
C ASN A 78 -12.23 -7.21 -3.92
N SER A 79 -12.47 -8.00 -2.87
CA SER A 79 -11.53 -8.35 -1.81
C SER A 79 -11.65 -9.82 -1.39
N GLU A 80 -10.65 -10.31 -0.64
CA GLU A 80 -10.68 -11.65 -0.04
C GLU A 80 -11.63 -11.71 1.20
N THR A 81 -11.88 -10.56 1.86
CA THR A 81 -12.71 -10.36 3.07
C THR A 81 -13.26 -8.94 3.12
#